data_AF-A0AB39BDV0-F1
#
_entry.id   AF-A0AB39BDV0-F1
#
_cell.length_a   1.000
_cell.length_b   1.000
_cell.length_c   1.000
_cell.angle_alpha   90.00
_cell.angle_beta   90.00
_cell.angle_gamma   90.00
#
_symmetry.space_group_name_H-M   'P 1'
#
loop_
_entity.id
_entity.type
_entity.pdbx_description
1 polymer ?
#
loop_
_entity_poly.entity_id
_entity_poly.type
_entity_poly.pdbx_seq_one_letter_code
_entity_poly.pdbx_strand_id
1 'polypeptide(L)' 'MQVKKTGRRRVSTDAVAGSDPTPQTAPPGSTTAPTRAAEDTDEAWGAAPAASPARASEGPNDDRLRRDVPPHW' A
#
# COMPACT_ATOMS: atom_id res chain seq x y z
N MET A 1 9.74 9.92 -37.02
CA MET A 1 8.38 9.38 -36.78
C MET A 1 7.89 9.95 -35.46
N GLN A 2 6.93 10.88 -35.47
CA GLN A 2 6.54 11.64 -34.28
C GLN A 2 5.30 10.97 -33.66
N VAL A 3 5.47 10.33 -32.50
CA VAL A 3 4.38 9.60 -31.84
C VAL A 3 3.50 10.60 -31.11
N LYS A 4 2.29 10.85 -31.62
CA LYS A 4 1.30 11.69 -30.94
C LYS A 4 0.82 10.96 -29.68
N LYS A 5 1.00 11.59 -28.51
CA LYS A 5 0.55 11.05 -27.22
C LYS A 5 -0.98 11.04 -27.20
N THR A 6 -1.59 9.89 -27.51
CA THR A 6 -3.03 9.68 -27.35
C THR A 6 -3.37 9.67 -25.86
N GLY A 7 -4.59 10.11 -25.53
CA GLY A 7 -5.05 10.35 -24.17
C GLY A 7 -4.87 9.17 -23.20
N ARG A 8 -5.07 9.45 -21.90
CA ARG A 8 -4.85 8.47 -20.82
C ARG A 8 -5.73 7.23 -21.05
N ARG A 9 -5.10 6.07 -21.25
CA ARG A 9 -5.79 4.77 -21.46
C ARG A 9 -6.48 4.20 -20.22
N ARG A 10 -6.31 4.83 -19.05
CA ARG A 10 -6.83 4.33 -17.78
C ARG A 10 -8.13 5.05 -17.43
N VAL A 11 -9.13 4.29 -17.00
CA VAL A 11 -10.35 4.82 -16.40
C VAL A 11 -9.98 5.62 -15.15
N SER A 12 -10.53 6.84 -15.04
CA SER A 12 -10.44 7.67 -13.84
C SER A 12 -11.80 7.65 -13.17
N THR A 13 -11.84 7.49 -11.85
CA THR A 13 -13.06 7.67 -11.06
C THR A 13 -13.07 9.06 -10.45
N ASP A 14 -14.26 9.58 -10.17
CA ASP A 14 -14.41 10.82 -9.42
C ASP A 14 -13.92 10.63 -7.97
N ALA A 15 -13.39 11.70 -7.38
CA ALA A 15 -12.99 11.69 -5.97
C ALA A 15 -14.23 11.60 -5.06
N VAL A 16 -14.10 10.89 -3.94
CA VAL A 16 -15.17 10.79 -2.93
C VAL A 16 -15.42 12.16 -2.30
N ALA A 17 -16.69 12.53 -2.09
CA ALA A 17 -17.05 13.81 -1.47
C ALA A 17 -16.35 13.98 -0.10
N GLY A 18 -15.70 15.12 0.11
CA GLY A 18 -14.89 15.40 1.31
C GLY A 18 -13.43 14.96 1.22
N SER A 19 -13.02 14.28 0.14
CA SER A 19 -11.60 14.05 -0.16
C SER A 19 -11.01 15.27 -0.87
N ASP A 20 -9.78 15.65 -0.52
CA ASP A 20 -9.00 16.61 -1.30
C ASP A 20 -8.61 15.96 -2.64
N PRO A 21 -9.14 16.42 -3.79
CA PRO A 21 -8.79 15.85 -5.09
C PRO A 21 -7.38 16.24 -5.52
N THR A 22 -6.74 17.19 -4.84
CA THR A 22 -5.35 17.55 -5.08
C THR A 22 -4.44 16.71 -4.19
N PRO A 23 -3.65 15.77 -4.76
CA PRO A 23 -2.66 15.06 -3.95
C PRO A 23 -1.69 16.09 -3.35
N GLN A 24 -1.36 15.93 -2.07
CA GLN A 24 -0.36 16.76 -1.38
C GLN A 24 0.93 16.74 -2.19
N THR A 25 1.13 17.78 -3.00
CA THR A 25 2.39 18.03 -3.69
C THR A 25 3.29 18.67 -2.66
N ALA A 26 4.48 18.10 -2.42
CA ALA A 26 5.46 18.74 -1.56
C ALA A 26 5.64 20.20 -2.02
N PRO A 27 5.67 21.19 -1.10
CA PRO A 27 5.79 22.59 -1.48
C PRO A 27 6.98 22.78 -2.45
N PRO A 28 6.86 23.60 -3.50
CA PRO A 28 8.00 23.89 -4.36
C PRO A 28 9.16 24.45 -3.52
N GLY A 29 10.29 23.74 -3.51
CA GLY A 29 11.45 24.04 -2.65
C GLY A 29 11.58 23.17 -1.40
N SER A 30 10.59 22.33 -1.09
CA SER A 30 10.70 21.27 -0.08
C SER A 30 11.55 20.13 -0.62
N THR A 31 12.80 20.03 -0.16
CA THR A 31 13.69 18.87 -0.37
C THR A 31 13.38 17.70 0.56
N THR A 32 12.44 17.86 1.49
CA THR A 32 12.03 16.77 2.39
C THR A 32 11.15 15.81 1.61
N ALA A 33 11.76 14.71 1.15
CA ALA A 33 11.01 13.57 0.67
C ALA A 33 10.09 13.06 1.80
N PRO A 34 8.86 12.58 1.48
CA PRO A 34 8.02 11.96 2.49
C PRO A 34 8.77 10.82 3.17
N THR A 35 8.90 10.88 4.49
CA THR A 35 9.53 9.82 5.26
C THR A 35 8.55 8.66 5.40
N ARG A 36 9.00 7.46 5.07
CA ARG A 36 8.26 6.22 5.29
C ARG A 36 7.98 6.04 6.77
N ALA A 37 6.75 5.64 7.13
CA ALA A 37 6.42 5.30 8.51
C ALA A 37 7.24 4.08 8.97
N ALA A 38 7.52 3.95 10.27
CA ALA A 38 8.39 2.89 10.76
C ALA A 38 7.80 1.48 10.57
N GLU A 39 6.48 1.39 10.58
CA GLU A 39 5.68 0.19 10.34
C GLU A 39 5.56 -0.17 8.85
N ASP A 40 5.84 0.78 7.96
CA ASP A 40 5.80 0.58 6.53
C ASP A 40 7.13 -0.06 6.10
N THR A 41 7.14 -1.38 6.00
CA THR A 41 8.30 -2.20 5.62
C THR A 41 8.02 -2.95 4.34
N ASP A 42 9.03 -3.23 3.52
CA ASP A 42 8.85 -3.94 2.24
C ASP A 42 8.23 -5.34 2.43
N GLU A 43 8.51 -5.97 3.58
CA GLU A 43 7.89 -7.22 4.01
C GLU A 43 6.37 -7.08 4.21
N ALA A 44 5.92 -6.02 4.88
CA ALA A 44 4.49 -5.75 5.10
C ALA A 44 3.72 -5.52 3.78
N TRP A 45 4.42 -5.13 2.72
CA TRP A 45 3.86 -4.93 1.37
C TRP A 45 4.09 -6.11 0.42
N GLY A 46 4.64 -7.23 0.93
CA GLY A 46 4.80 -8.47 0.16
C GLY A 46 5.93 -8.45 -0.87
N ALA A 47 6.96 -7.61 -0.68
CA ALA A 47 8.10 -7.52 -1.58
C ALA A 47 9.07 -8.70 -1.46
N ALA A 48 9.04 -9.45 -0.35
CA ALA A 48 9.72 -10.74 -0.28
C ALA A 48 8.86 -11.82 -0.97
N PRO A 49 9.44 -12.69 -1.83
CA PRO A 49 8.72 -13.88 -2.24
C PRO A 49 8.39 -14.64 -0.96
N ALA A 50 7.10 -14.85 -0.70
CA ALA A 50 6.63 -15.62 0.44
C ALA A 50 7.48 -16.88 0.53
N ALA A 51 8.41 -16.93 1.49
CA ALA A 51 9.00 -18.19 1.89
C ALA A 51 7.79 -19.07 2.17
N SER A 52 7.74 -20.24 1.50
CA SER A 52 6.65 -21.22 1.52
C SER A 52 5.80 -21.11 2.80
N PRO A 53 4.46 -21.25 2.74
CA PRO A 53 3.51 -20.89 3.82
C PRO A 53 3.81 -21.44 5.23
N ALA A 54 4.76 -22.36 5.36
CA ALA A 54 5.39 -22.77 6.60
C ALA A 54 6.32 -21.72 7.27
N ARG A 55 6.62 -20.58 6.64
CA ARG A 55 7.61 -19.61 7.17
C ARG A 55 7.33 -18.13 6.85
N ALA A 56 6.07 -17.77 6.59
CA ALA A 56 5.68 -16.36 6.69
C ALA A 56 5.96 -15.90 8.13
N SER A 57 6.71 -14.81 8.28
CA SER A 57 7.20 -14.31 9.56
C SER A 57 6.03 -14.19 10.55
N GLU A 58 6.01 -15.03 11.58
CA GLU A 58 4.93 -15.08 12.56
C GLU A 58 4.99 -13.83 13.43
N GLY A 59 4.09 -12.89 13.18
CA GLY A 59 3.98 -11.67 13.97
C GLY A 59 3.32 -11.94 15.33
N PRO A 60 3.47 -11.04 16.31
CA PRO A 60 2.81 -11.17 17.63
C PRO A 60 1.28 -11.33 17.55
N ASN A 61 0.68 -10.91 16.44
CA ASN A 61 -0.75 -11.04 16.19
C ASN A 61 -1.16 -12.43 15.68
N ASP A 62 -0.27 -13.16 15.00
CA ASP A 62 -0.60 -14.45 14.38
C ASP A 62 -0.90 -15.50 15.44
N ASP A 63 -0.17 -15.47 16.54
CA ASP A 63 -0.39 -16.29 17.72
C ASP A 63 -1.72 -15.99 18.43
N ARG A 64 -2.21 -14.74 18.35
CA ARG A 64 -3.52 -14.37 18.90
C ARG A 64 -4.63 -14.88 17.98
N LEU A 65 -4.49 -14.67 16.68
CA LEU A 65 -5.44 -15.13 15.67
C LEU A 65 -5.64 -16.66 15.68
N ARG A 66 -4.57 -17.44 15.90
CA ARG A 66 -4.66 -18.91 16.02
C ARG A 66 -5.35 -19.37 17.31
N ARG A 67 -5.28 -18.57 18.38
CA ARG A 67 -5.95 -18.87 19.67
C ARG A 67 -7.41 -18.46 19.65
N ASP A 68 -7.70 -17.33 19.03
CA ASP A 68 -9.02 -16.70 19.00
C ASP A 68 -9.88 -17.20 17.82
N VAL A 69 -9.78 -18.49 17.46
CA VAL A 69 -10.57 -19.08 16.37
C VAL A 69 -12.02 -19.26 16.86
N PRO A 70 -13.01 -18.58 16.23
CA PRO A 70 -14.41 -18.76 16.60
C PRO A 70 -14.84 -20.22 16.38
N PRO A 71 -15.78 -20.73 17.18
CA PRO A 71 -16.25 -22.09 16.97
C PRO A 71 -16.98 -22.20 15.61
N HIS A 72 -16.78 -23.33 14.94
CA HIS A 72 -17.39 -23.61 13.63
C HIS A 72 -18.84 -24.06 13.84
N TRP A 73 -19.77 -23.10 13.95
CA TRP A 73 -21.21 -23.38 13.94
C TRP A 73 -21.87 -22.61 12.81
#